data_AF-A0A522PBI0-F1
#
_entry.id   AF-A0A522PBI0-F1
#
_cell.length_a   1.000
_cell.length_b   1.000
_cell.length_c   1.000
_cell.angle_alpha   90.00
_cell.angle_beta   90.00
_cell.angle_gamma   90.00
#
_symmetry.space_group_name_H-M   'P 1'
#
loop_
_entity.id
_entity.type
_entity.pdbx_description
1 polymer ?
#
loop_
_entity_poly.entity_id
_entity_poly.type
_entity_poly.pdbx_seq_one_letter_code
_entity_poly.pdbx_strand_id
1 'polypeptide(L)'
;MKAVVRRARGFGLVEAIVVLGIVAITVAAVAPALHLAAAAPQRAARRDAARRLARNVIVRMRAASAYDEGAVAALTAALPAVWTVALGDPLSGRTSRAQIAASQTSGVVTVTVTLDTVTASLAEPLRLRAPAPGSLLDPAGL
;
A
#
# COMPACT_ATOMS: atom_id res chain seq x y z
N MET A 1 -7.12 36.73 -65.76
CA MET A 1 -6.54 36.21 -64.50
C MET A 1 -7.13 34.83 -64.25
N LYS A 2 -6.36 33.75 -64.46
CA LYS A 2 -6.85 32.36 -64.25
C LYS A 2 -6.63 31.98 -62.79
N ALA A 3 -7.72 31.79 -62.04
CA ALA A 3 -7.68 31.27 -60.68
C ALA A 3 -7.26 29.79 -60.72
N VAL A 4 -6.03 29.51 -60.31
CA VAL A 4 -5.56 28.15 -60.05
C VAL A 4 -6.23 27.68 -58.78
N VAL A 5 -7.30 26.90 -58.92
CA VAL A 5 -7.92 26.18 -57.81
C VAL A 5 -6.90 25.17 -57.30
N ARG A 6 -6.24 25.47 -56.18
CA ARG A 6 -5.43 24.51 -55.42
C ARG A 6 -6.36 23.38 -55.00
N ARG A 7 -6.35 22.28 -55.75
CA ARG A 7 -7.02 21.04 -55.40
C ARG A 7 -6.38 20.53 -54.11
N ALA A 8 -7.03 20.76 -52.98
CA ALA A 8 -6.68 20.08 -51.73
C ALA A 8 -6.81 18.58 -52.03
N ARG A 9 -5.67 17.87 -52.09
CA ARG A 9 -5.63 16.43 -52.23
C ARG A 9 -6.17 15.86 -50.92
N GLY A 10 -7.48 15.63 -50.88
CA GLY A 10 -8.15 15.00 -49.75
C GLY A 10 -7.59 13.59 -49.55
N PHE A 11 -7.25 13.28 -48.31
CA PHE A 11 -6.86 11.96 -47.85
C PHE A 11 -7.84 10.92 -48.39
N GLY A 12 -7.35 9.92 -49.11
CA GLY A 12 -8.22 8.88 -49.66
C GLY A 12 -8.80 8.01 -48.55
N LEU A 13 -10.01 7.49 -48.73
CA LEU A 13 -10.64 6.54 -47.78
C LEU A 13 -9.72 5.33 -47.49
N VAL A 14 -9.00 4.86 -48.50
CA VAL A 14 -8.00 3.80 -48.38
C VAL A 14 -6.84 4.23 -47.47
N GLU A 15 -6.35 5.46 -47.60
CA GLU A 15 -5.26 5.99 -46.80
C GLU A 15 -5.68 6.11 -45.32
N ALA A 16 -6.92 6.52 -45.06
CA ALA A 16 -7.49 6.55 -43.71
C ALA A 16 -7.59 5.15 -43.08
N ILE A 17 -8.01 4.13 -43.83
CA ILE A 17 -8.08 2.74 -43.36
C ILE A 17 -6.69 2.20 -43.03
N VAL A 18 -5.69 2.48 -43.89
CA VAL A 18 -4.31 2.07 -43.64
C VAL A 18 -3.75 2.72 -42.38
N VAL A 19 -3.96 4.03 -42.20
CA VAL A 19 -3.54 4.75 -40.98
C VAL A 19 -4.22 4.17 -39.74
N LEU A 20 -5.53 3.93 -39.78
CA LEU A 20 -6.25 3.31 -38.67
C LEU A 20 -5.74 1.89 -38.35
N GLY A 21 -5.41 1.10 -39.37
CA GLY A 21 -4.81 -0.22 -39.20
C GLY A 21 -3.45 -0.16 -38.51
N ILE A 22 -2.57 0.76 -38.94
CA ILE A 22 -1.26 0.96 -38.30
C ILE A 22 -1.42 1.40 -36.84
N VAL A 23 -2.32 2.35 -36.58
CA VAL A 23 -2.61 2.83 -35.22
C VAL A 23 -3.16 1.71 -34.35
N ALA A 24 -4.08 0.89 -34.86
CA ALA A 24 -4.64 -0.23 -34.11
C ALA A 24 -3.56 -1.26 -33.73
N ILE A 25 -2.68 -1.61 -34.67
CA ILE A 25 -1.58 -2.55 -34.42
C ILE A 25 -0.59 -1.98 -33.40
N THR A 26 -0.24 -0.70 -33.52
CA THR A 26 0.69 -0.06 -32.57
C THR A 26 0.08 0.06 -31.17
N VAL A 27 -1.19 0.43 -31.05
CA VAL A 27 -1.88 0.47 -29.75
C VAL A 27 -1.95 -0.93 -29.14
N ALA A 28 -2.31 -1.95 -29.92
CA ALA A 28 -2.36 -3.34 -29.44
C ALA A 28 -0.98 -3.83 -28.95
N ALA A 29 0.10 -3.46 -29.63
CA ALA A 29 1.45 -3.82 -29.23
C ALA A 29 1.93 -3.10 -27.94
N VAL A 30 1.53 -1.83 -27.76
CA VAL A 30 2.00 -0.98 -26.64
C VAL A 30 1.13 -1.10 -25.38
N ALA A 31 -0.17 -1.39 -25.53
CA ALA A 31 -1.10 -1.54 -24.43
C ALA A 31 -0.64 -2.47 -23.28
N PRO A 32 -0.15 -3.71 -23.53
CA PRO A 32 0.29 -4.59 -22.45
C PRO A 32 1.52 -4.03 -21.71
N ALA A 33 2.44 -3.36 -22.41
CA ALA A 33 3.60 -2.72 -21.79
C ALA A 33 3.18 -1.56 -20.87
N LEU A 34 2.20 -0.76 -21.29
CA LEU A 34 1.63 0.31 -20.46
C LEU A 34 0.92 -0.24 -19.23
N HIS A 35 0.18 -1.35 -19.35
CA HIS A 35 -0.45 -2.00 -18.20
C HIS A 35 0.58 -2.52 -17.19
N LEU A 36 1.68 -3.11 -17.64
CA LEU A 36 2.76 -3.56 -16.76
C LEU A 36 3.50 -2.38 -16.11
N ALA A 37 3.75 -1.32 -16.87
CA ALA A 37 4.37 -0.09 -16.37
C ALA A 37 3.52 0.60 -15.31
N ALA A 38 2.19 0.61 -15.46
CA ALA A 38 1.26 1.14 -14.46
C ALA A 38 1.14 0.24 -13.21
N ALA A 39 1.36 -1.07 -13.34
CA ALA A 39 1.26 -2.00 -12.21
C ALA A 39 2.43 -1.87 -11.22
N ALA A 40 3.63 -1.48 -11.68
CA ALA A 40 4.80 -1.33 -10.83
C ALA A 40 4.65 -0.27 -9.71
N PRO A 41 4.29 1.00 -10.00
CA PRO A 41 4.08 2.01 -8.97
C PRO A 41 2.90 1.67 -8.05
N GLN A 42 1.86 1.02 -8.59
CA GLN A 42 0.73 0.55 -7.78
C GLN A 42 1.14 -0.51 -6.75
N ARG A 43 1.99 -1.47 -7.14
CA ARG A 43 2.52 -2.49 -6.21
C ARG A 43 3.39 -1.85 -5.13
N ALA A 44 4.24 -0.89 -5.48
CA ALA A 44 5.09 -0.19 -4.53
C ALA A 44 4.27 0.61 -3.51
N ALA A 45 3.30 1.41 -3.98
CA ALA A 45 2.42 2.18 -3.13
C ALA A 45 1.61 1.31 -2.16
N ARG A 46 1.08 0.17 -2.64
CA ARG A 46 0.35 -0.80 -1.81
C ARG A 46 1.25 -1.42 -0.74
N ARG A 47 2.50 -1.75 -1.09
CA ARG A 47 3.48 -2.30 -0.14
C ARG A 47 3.82 -1.29 0.96
N ASP A 48 3.99 -0.02 0.60
CA ASP A 48 4.27 1.04 1.57
C ASP A 48 3.07 1.34 2.45
N ALA A 49 1.85 1.31 1.90
CA ALA A 49 0.63 1.46 2.66
C ALA A 49 0.45 0.32 3.67
N ALA A 50 0.68 -0.94 3.26
CA ALA A 50 0.64 -2.09 4.15
C ALA A 50 1.69 -2.00 5.28
N ARG A 51 2.92 -1.53 4.96
CA ARG A 51 3.97 -1.28 5.95
C ARG A 51 3.61 -0.18 6.94
N ARG A 52 3.05 0.94 6.47
CA ARG A 52 2.60 2.05 7.33
C ARG A 52 1.51 1.59 8.28
N LEU A 53 0.56 0.80 7.78
CA LEU A 53 -0.49 0.23 8.59
C LEU A 53 0.07 -0.71 9.66
N ALA A 54 0.97 -1.63 9.28
CA ALA A 54 1.64 -2.53 10.23
C ALA A 54 2.36 -1.74 11.33
N ARG A 55 3.10 -0.68 10.98
CA ARG A 55 3.76 0.21 11.95
C ARG A 55 2.76 0.89 12.89
N ASN A 56 1.66 1.42 12.38
CA ASN A 56 0.65 2.07 13.21
C ASN A 56 0.03 1.09 14.23
N VAL A 57 -0.19 -0.16 13.82
CA VAL A 57 -0.67 -1.22 14.73
C VAL A 57 0.38 -1.50 15.81
N ILE A 58 1.65 -1.69 15.44
CA ILE A 58 2.73 -1.93 16.41
C ILE A 58 2.89 -0.76 17.37
N VAL A 59 2.86 0.49 16.89
CA VAL A 59 2.95 1.69 17.73
C VAL A 59 1.81 1.71 18.74
N ARG A 60 0.58 1.36 18.33
CA ARG A 60 -0.57 1.29 19.24
C ARG A 60 -0.41 0.16 20.28
N MET A 61 0.07 -1.01 19.87
CA MET A 61 0.35 -2.11 20.79
C MET A 61 1.46 -1.75 21.79
N ARG A 62 2.52 -1.06 21.34
CA ARG A 62 3.59 -0.54 22.21
C ARG A 62 3.09 0.55 23.15
N ALA A 63 2.19 1.42 22.69
CA ALA A 63 1.60 2.44 23.56
C ALA A 63 0.78 1.81 24.69
N ALA A 64 0.04 0.73 24.40
CA ALA A 64 -0.68 0.00 25.43
C ALA A 64 0.26 -0.73 26.41
N SER A 65 1.36 -1.30 25.91
CA SER A 65 2.37 -1.98 26.74
C SER A 65 3.15 -1.04 27.65
N ALA A 66 3.12 0.27 27.39
CA ALA A 66 3.88 1.23 28.19
C ALA A 66 3.31 1.43 29.61
N TYR A 67 2.05 1.04 29.83
CA TYR A 67 1.35 1.25 31.09
C TYR A 67 1.10 -0.05 31.87
N ASP A 68 1.06 -1.19 31.17
CA ASP A 68 0.83 -2.51 31.76
C ASP A 68 1.49 -3.59 30.90
N GLU A 69 2.32 -4.43 31.52
CA GLU A 69 3.01 -5.56 30.88
C GLU A 69 2.03 -6.61 30.35
N GLY A 70 0.86 -6.76 30.99
CA GLY A 70 -0.22 -7.66 30.58
C GLY A 70 -1.09 -7.12 29.43
N ALA A 71 -1.07 -5.81 29.18
CA ALA A 71 -1.98 -5.16 28.23
C ALA A 71 -1.80 -5.65 26.79
N VAL A 72 -0.60 -6.09 26.39
CA VAL A 72 -0.34 -6.59 25.03
C VAL A 72 -0.96 -7.95 24.81
N ALA A 73 -0.78 -8.86 25.77
CA ALA A 73 -1.40 -10.18 25.70
C ALA A 73 -2.92 -10.04 25.72
N ALA A 74 -3.45 -9.15 26.57
CA ALA A 74 -4.87 -8.83 26.62
C ALA A 74 -5.38 -8.22 25.29
N LEU A 75 -4.66 -7.28 24.69
CA LEU A 75 -5.01 -6.69 23.39
C LEU A 75 -4.97 -7.73 22.27
N THR A 76 -3.94 -8.58 22.25
CA THR A 76 -3.78 -9.62 21.23
C THR A 76 -4.89 -10.67 21.37
N ALA A 77 -5.31 -11.00 22.60
CA ALA A 77 -6.42 -11.90 22.87
C ALA A 77 -7.80 -11.27 22.60
N ALA A 78 -7.95 -9.96 22.82
CA ALA A 78 -9.19 -9.23 22.57
C ALA A 78 -9.41 -8.93 21.09
N LEU A 79 -8.33 -8.82 20.31
CA LEU A 79 -8.41 -8.66 18.87
C LEU A 79 -8.81 -9.98 18.21
N PRO A 80 -9.66 -9.94 17.17
CA PRO A 80 -9.88 -11.10 16.31
C PRO A 80 -8.53 -11.56 15.73
N ALA A 81 -8.35 -12.86 15.55
CA ALA A 81 -7.14 -13.42 14.94
C ALA A 81 -6.81 -12.76 13.58
N VAL A 82 -7.84 -12.34 12.84
CA VAL A 82 -7.75 -11.49 11.67
C VAL A 82 -8.86 -10.44 11.72
N TRP A 83 -8.52 -9.16 11.54
CA TRP A 83 -9.52 -8.09 11.37
C TRP A 83 -9.29 -7.30 10.09
N THR A 84 -10.32 -6.57 9.66
CA THR A 84 -10.27 -5.80 8.41
C THR A 84 -10.44 -4.30 8.64
N VAL A 85 -9.68 -3.52 7.87
CA VAL A 85 -9.78 -2.05 7.86
C VAL A 85 -9.90 -1.56 6.42
N ALA A 86 -10.81 -0.61 6.19
CA ALA A 86 -10.91 0.08 4.91
C ALA A 86 -9.74 1.05 4.75
N LEU A 87 -9.06 0.97 3.61
CA LEU A 87 -7.92 1.80 3.28
C LEU A 87 -8.19 2.48 1.94
N GLY A 88 -8.08 3.81 1.91
CA GLY A 88 -8.10 4.54 0.63
C GLY A 88 -6.84 4.22 -0.17
N ASP A 89 -7.02 3.72 -1.39
CA ASP A 89 -5.95 3.58 -2.38
C ASP A 89 -5.63 4.96 -2.93
N PRO A 90 -4.44 5.51 -2.63
CA PRO A 90 -4.08 6.87 -3.04
C PRO A 90 -3.94 7.03 -4.56
N LEU A 91 -3.82 5.92 -5.30
CA LEU A 91 -3.64 5.96 -6.76
C LEU A 91 -4.93 5.72 -7.53
N SER A 92 -5.84 4.92 -7.00
CA SER A 92 -7.12 4.61 -7.67
C SER A 92 -8.32 5.34 -7.09
N GLY A 93 -8.17 5.99 -5.92
CA GLY A 93 -9.28 6.62 -5.19
C GLY A 93 -10.30 5.63 -4.64
N ARG A 94 -10.07 4.31 -4.80
CA ARG A 94 -10.95 3.25 -4.32
C ARG A 94 -10.60 2.87 -2.89
N THR A 95 -11.56 2.30 -2.17
CA THR A 95 -11.29 1.71 -0.86
C THR A 95 -10.93 0.23 -1.02
N SER A 96 -9.73 -0.16 -0.59
CA SER A 96 -9.31 -1.55 -0.45
C SER A 96 -9.52 -2.04 0.99
N ARG A 97 -9.60 -3.36 1.18
CA ARG A 97 -9.65 -3.96 2.53
C ARG A 97 -8.27 -4.51 2.90
N ALA A 98 -7.72 -4.04 4.01
CA ALA A 98 -6.53 -4.63 4.60
C ALA A 98 -6.93 -5.69 5.61
N GLN A 99 -6.43 -6.92 5.48
CA GLN A 99 -6.52 -7.96 6.50
C GLN A 99 -5.30 -7.85 7.42
N ILE A 100 -5.52 -7.81 8.72
CA ILE A 100 -4.47 -7.59 9.71
C ILE A 100 -4.51 -8.75 10.70
N ALA A 101 -3.38 -9.39 10.92
CA ALA A 101 -3.18 -10.40 11.93
C ALA A 101 -2.03 -9.95 12.84
N ALA A 102 -2.24 -9.98 14.15
CA ALA A 102 -1.20 -9.71 15.14
C ALA A 102 -0.99 -10.95 16.00
N SER A 103 0.27 -11.29 16.24
CA SER A 103 0.66 -12.34 17.18
C SER A 103 1.79 -11.85 18.06
N GLN A 104 1.81 -12.31 19.30
CA GLN A 104 2.89 -12.08 20.24
C GLN A 104 3.57 -13.41 20.53
N THR A 105 4.86 -13.50 20.21
CA THR A 105 5.68 -14.68 20.53
C THR A 105 6.95 -14.21 21.21
N SER A 106 7.19 -14.66 22.44
CA SER A 106 8.44 -14.38 23.18
C SER A 106 8.83 -12.89 23.24
N GLY A 107 7.86 -12.00 23.51
CA GLY A 107 8.10 -10.55 23.60
C GLY A 107 8.27 -9.82 22.25
N VAL A 108 8.10 -10.54 21.13
CA VAL A 108 8.08 -9.95 19.78
C VAL A 108 6.64 -9.91 19.29
N VAL A 109 6.19 -8.74 18.84
CA VAL A 109 4.91 -8.59 18.16
C VAL A 109 5.14 -8.65 16.67
N THR A 110 4.48 -9.60 16.02
CA THR A 110 4.46 -9.74 14.57
C THR A 110 3.11 -9.29 14.06
N VAL A 111 3.10 -8.30 13.16
CA VAL A 111 1.90 -7.81 12.48
C VAL A 111 2.03 -8.13 11.00
N THR A 112 1.08 -8.90 10.48
CA THR A 112 0.96 -9.21 9.06
C THR A 112 -0.24 -8.47 8.49
N VAL A 113 -0.01 -7.69 7.44
CA VAL A 113 -1.03 -6.93 6.72
C VAL A 113 -1.08 -7.39 5.28
N THR A 114 -2.23 -7.88 4.84
CA THR A 114 -2.50 -8.26 3.45
C THR A 114 -3.44 -7.22 2.84
N LEU A 115 -3.01 -6.58 1.74
CA LEU A 115 -3.77 -5.62 0.96
C LEU A 115 -3.88 -6.13 -0.48
N ASP A 116 -5.06 -6.62 -0.83
CA ASP A 116 -5.35 -7.31 -2.09
C ASP A 116 -4.39 -8.50 -2.32
N THR A 117 -3.36 -8.33 -3.15
CA THR A 117 -2.34 -9.34 -3.48
C THR A 117 -0.98 -9.08 -2.82
N VAL A 118 -0.87 -8.01 -2.03
CA VAL A 118 0.39 -7.58 -1.41
C VAL A 118 0.35 -7.87 0.08
N THR A 119 1.33 -8.64 0.56
CA THR A 119 1.51 -8.92 2.00
C THR A 119 2.73 -8.19 2.52
N ALA A 120 2.58 -7.51 3.66
CA ALA A 120 3.67 -6.97 4.44
C ALA A 120 3.62 -7.59 5.84
N SER A 121 4.74 -8.13 6.31
CA SER A 121 4.91 -8.57 7.69
C SER A 121 5.97 -7.71 8.35
N LEU A 122 5.70 -7.28 9.57
CA LEU A 122 6.61 -6.51 10.40
C LEU A 122 6.65 -7.14 11.79
N ALA A 123 7.85 -7.50 12.24
CA ALA A 123 8.10 -8.00 13.59
C ALA A 123 8.90 -6.96 14.35
N GLU A 124 8.40 -6.52 15.51
CA GLU A 124 9.14 -5.64 16.40
C GLU A 124 9.22 -6.22 17.82
N PRO A 125 10.40 -6.15 18.46
CA PRO A 125 10.50 -6.46 19.88
C PRO A 125 9.77 -5.38 20.68
N LEU A 126 8.85 -5.81 21.55
CA LEU A 126 8.29 -4.97 22.58
C LEU A 126 9.28 -4.96 23.76
N ARG A 127 10.31 -4.13 23.66
CA ARG A 127 11.12 -3.81 24.83
C ARG A 127 10.34 -2.82 25.68
N LEU A 128 10.22 -3.12 26.98
CA LEU A 128 9.91 -2.10 27.98
C LEU A 128 10.89 -0.95 27.76
N ARG A 129 10.35 0.24 27.51
CA ARG A 129 11.18 1.43 27.48
C ARG A 129 11.67 1.59 28.91
N ALA A 130 12.97 1.49 29.15
CA ALA A 130 13.52 1.87 30.45
C ALA A 130 12.95 3.26 30.79
N PRO A 131 12.44 3.46 32.02
CA PRO A 131 11.95 4.77 32.44
C PRO A 131 13.02 5.81 32.10
N ALA A 132 12.60 6.97 31.59
CA ALA A 132 13.56 8.03 31.28
C ALA A 132 14.39 8.32 32.53
N PRO A 133 15.73 8.52 32.43
CA PRO A 133 16.55 8.80 33.59
C PRO A 133 15.98 10.01 34.35
N GLY A 134 15.67 9.84 35.64
CA GLY A 134 14.99 10.83 36.48
C GLY A 134 13.44 10.76 36.49
N SER A 135 12.84 9.75 35.85
CA SER A 135 11.42 9.42 35.97
C SER A 135 11.09 8.89 37.37
N LEU A 136 9.92 9.24 37.91
CA LEU A 136 9.37 8.67 39.16
C LEU A 136 9.18 7.14 39.12
N LEU A 137 9.20 6.55 37.91
CA LEU A 137 9.12 5.11 37.67
C LEU A 137 10.50 4.45 37.55
N ASP A 138 11.59 5.20 37.69
CA ASP A 138 12.94 4.64 37.75
C ASP A 138 13.13 3.94 39.10
N PRO A 139 13.31 2.60 39.14
CA PRO A 139 13.55 1.90 40.40
C PRO A 139 14.89 2.29 41.06
N ALA A 140 15.79 2.98 40.33
CA ALA A 140 17.00 3.59 40.89
C ALA A 140 16.78 5.02 41.40
N GLY A 141 15.56 5.55 41.28
CA GLY A 141 15.15 6.88 41.73
C GLY A 141 14.81 6.94 43.21
N LEU A 142 15.74 6.51 44.07
CA LEU A 142 16.05 6.96 45.45
C LEU A 142 17.13 6.07 46.08
#